data_AF-A0A971QKQ5-F1
#
_entry.id   AF-A0A971QKQ5-F1
#
_cell.length_a   1.000
_cell.length_b   1.000
_cell.length_c   1.000
_cell.angle_alpha   90.00
_cell.angle_beta   90.00
_cell.angle_gamma   90.00
#
_symmetry.space_group_name_H-M   'P 1'
#
loop_
_entity.id
_entity.type
_entity.pdbx_description
1 polymer ?
#
loop_
_entity_poly.entity_id
_entity_poly.type
_entity_poly.pdbx_seq_one_letter_code
_entity_poly.pdbx_strand_id
1 'polypeptide(L)'
;PFGKGKIADLIVTAENDYRGFRDLDVRYSISFDNPKDGFIRFESQKYGSELVSKQQAPKSGYEGSFTAHYGRKENERSGGYDDENVNYYFRIRTKTDDEGNIVSCHYGKIYRGIVMAPWNEGGLRLSLLYYLNPKSNDRNVEYDGKNNLAKEAAAPGERRNPVYSVNQP
;
A
#
# COMPACT_ATOMS: atom_id res chain seq x y z
N PRO A 1 7.17 -11.47 -2.87
CA PRO A 1 6.98 -11.08 -4.29
C PRO A 1 7.77 -12.00 -5.23
N PHE A 2 7.12 -12.70 -6.15
CA PHE A 2 7.80 -13.46 -7.21
C PHE A 2 8.18 -12.49 -8.35
N GLY A 3 9.43 -12.03 -8.36
CA GLY A 3 9.94 -11.15 -9.41
C GLY A 3 11.35 -10.67 -9.12
N LYS A 4 12.13 -10.41 -10.17
CA LYS A 4 13.51 -9.87 -10.05
C LYS A 4 13.56 -8.36 -9.80
N GLY A 5 12.42 -7.68 -9.64
CA GLY A 5 12.35 -6.23 -9.39
C GLY A 5 12.96 -5.38 -10.49
N LYS A 6 12.44 -5.44 -11.72
CA LYS A 6 12.98 -4.67 -12.87
C LYS A 6 12.39 -3.28 -13.03
N ILE A 7 11.20 -3.04 -12.48
CA ILE A 7 10.45 -1.78 -12.61
C ILE A 7 10.10 -1.35 -11.19
N ALA A 8 10.49 -0.13 -10.82
CA ALA A 8 10.08 0.49 -9.57
C ALA A 8 8.67 1.05 -9.76
N ASP A 9 7.71 0.56 -8.98
CA ASP A 9 6.31 1.00 -9.02
C ASP A 9 6.00 2.02 -7.91
N LEU A 10 6.81 2.06 -6.85
CA LEU A 10 6.63 2.92 -5.68
C LEU A 10 7.99 3.41 -5.20
N ILE A 11 8.07 4.69 -4.87
CA ILE A 11 9.21 5.29 -4.17
C ILE A 11 8.79 5.53 -2.75
N VAL A 12 9.56 5.00 -1.81
CA VAL A 12 9.31 5.17 -0.38
C VAL A 12 10.47 5.96 0.21
N THR A 13 10.16 7.13 0.77
CA THR A 13 11.12 7.94 1.51
C THR A 13 10.72 7.94 2.96
N ALA A 14 11.68 7.75 3.88
CA ALA A 14 11.39 7.80 5.29
C ALA A 14 12.53 8.43 6.08
N GLU A 15 12.15 9.19 7.09
CA GLU A 15 13.02 9.75 8.12
C GLU A 15 12.65 9.10 9.45
N ASN A 16 13.67 8.73 10.24
CA ASN A 16 13.51 8.08 11.52
C ASN A 16 14.43 8.72 12.55
N ASP A 17 13.85 9.28 13.61
CA ASP A 17 14.55 9.72 14.82
C ASP A 17 14.20 8.74 15.94
N TYR A 18 14.90 7.59 16.00
CA TYR A 18 14.64 6.55 16.99
C TYR A 18 15.61 6.65 18.17
N ARG A 19 15.10 6.99 19.35
CA ARG A 19 15.83 6.96 20.63
C ARG A 19 15.31 5.89 21.59
N GLY A 20 14.21 5.23 21.23
CA GLY A 20 13.62 4.10 21.93
C GLY A 20 12.11 4.00 21.67
N PHE A 21 11.46 2.93 22.16
CA PHE A 21 10.02 2.71 21.92
C PHE A 21 9.09 3.79 22.53
N ARG A 22 9.63 4.67 23.40
CA ARG A 22 8.92 5.83 23.99
C ARG A 22 9.44 7.17 23.48
N ASP A 23 10.45 7.19 22.61
CA ASP A 23 11.03 8.41 22.04
C ASP A 23 11.42 8.10 20.60
N LEU A 24 10.45 8.33 19.71
CA LEU A 24 10.59 8.07 18.28
C LEU A 24 9.79 9.10 17.46
N ASP A 25 10.30 9.47 16.30
CA ASP A 25 9.57 10.22 15.27
C ASP A 25 9.85 9.58 13.90
N VAL A 26 8.80 9.11 13.25
CA VAL A 26 8.85 8.50 11.92
C VAL A 26 8.01 9.34 10.97
N ARG A 27 8.63 9.84 9.91
CA ARG A 27 7.95 10.49 8.78
C ARG A 27 8.23 9.70 7.53
N TYR A 28 7.21 9.46 6.73
CA TYR A 28 7.41 8.78 5.46
C TYR A 28 6.47 9.29 4.38
N SER A 29 6.94 9.17 3.15
CA SER A 29 6.16 9.44 1.96
C SER A 29 6.22 8.24 1.02
N ILE A 30 5.13 8.04 0.30
CA ILE A 30 5.07 7.12 -0.82
C ILE A 30 4.66 7.93 -2.04
N SER A 31 5.42 7.78 -3.12
CA SER A 31 5.19 8.50 -4.37
C SER A 31 5.43 7.59 -5.57
N PHE A 32 5.06 8.09 -6.75
CA PHE A 32 5.27 7.41 -8.02
C PHE A 32 6.14 8.28 -8.93
N ASP A 33 7.07 7.67 -9.66
CA ASP A 33 7.83 8.36 -10.71
C ASP A 33 6.94 8.78 -11.88
N ASN A 34 5.84 8.06 -12.10
CA ASN A 34 4.90 8.33 -13.17
C ASN A 34 3.77 9.27 -12.70
N PRO A 35 3.59 10.46 -13.31
CA PRO A 35 2.59 11.43 -12.87
C PRO A 35 1.14 11.00 -13.09
N LYS A 36 0.90 9.92 -13.84
CA LYS A 36 -0.43 9.33 -14.03
C LYS A 36 -0.67 8.12 -13.13
N ASP A 37 0.32 7.67 -12.37
CA ASP A 37 0.13 6.68 -11.31
C ASP A 37 -0.35 7.35 -10.03
N GLY A 38 -0.86 6.56 -9.08
CA GLY A 38 -1.38 7.15 -7.85
C GLY A 38 -2.18 6.23 -6.96
N PHE A 39 -2.69 6.81 -5.88
CA PHE A 39 -3.59 6.18 -4.92
C PHE A 39 -4.95 6.89 -4.86
N ILE A 40 -5.98 6.15 -4.44
CA ILE A 40 -7.25 6.71 -3.97
C ILE A 40 -7.54 6.10 -2.61
N ARG A 41 -7.51 6.94 -1.57
CA ARG A 41 -7.87 6.54 -0.21
C ARG A 41 -9.38 6.26 -0.14
N PHE A 42 -9.76 5.19 0.56
CA PHE A 42 -11.14 4.91 0.90
C PHE A 42 -11.22 4.23 2.27
N GLU A 43 -12.35 4.39 2.95
CA GLU A 43 -12.58 3.81 4.27
C GLU A 43 -13.56 2.66 4.20
N SER A 44 -13.35 1.67 5.07
CA SER A 44 -14.25 0.54 5.26
C SER A 44 -15.08 0.68 6.51
N GLN A 45 -16.22 -0.02 6.54
CA GLN A 45 -16.95 -0.16 7.80
C GLN A 45 -16.12 -1.02 8.76
N LYS A 46 -16.03 -0.56 10.01
CA LYS A 46 -15.32 -1.25 11.11
C LYS A 46 -15.94 -2.61 11.48
N TYR A 47 -17.23 -2.80 11.17
CA TYR A 47 -18.00 -3.99 11.45
C TYR A 47 -18.81 -4.37 10.20
N GLY A 48 -18.63 -5.58 9.65
CA GLY A 48 -19.35 -6.03 8.46
C GLY A 48 -18.61 -7.08 7.63
N SER A 49 -19.14 -7.38 6.44
CA SER A 49 -18.53 -8.31 5.47
C SER A 49 -17.16 -7.80 4.99
N GLU A 50 -16.20 -8.72 4.83
CA GLU A 50 -14.83 -8.45 4.35
C GLU A 50 -14.77 -8.01 2.87
N LEU A 51 -15.89 -8.02 2.16
CA LEU A 51 -16.03 -7.45 0.82
C LEU A 51 -16.15 -5.92 0.90
N VAL A 52 -15.08 -5.32 1.38
CA VAL A 52 -14.97 -3.91 1.76
C VAL A 52 -14.78 -2.98 0.54
N SER A 53 -14.15 -3.49 -0.53
CA SER A 53 -13.85 -2.71 -1.72
C SER A 53 -14.95 -2.88 -2.76
N LYS A 54 -15.23 -1.84 -3.56
CA LYS A 54 -15.93 -2.00 -4.85
C LYS A 54 -15.18 -3.03 -5.72
N GLN A 55 -15.94 -3.79 -6.52
CA GLN A 55 -15.39 -4.73 -7.50
C GLN A 55 -14.43 -4.05 -8.48
N GLN A 56 -14.74 -2.83 -8.91
CA GLN A 56 -13.92 -2.06 -9.84
C GLN A 56 -13.22 -0.89 -9.14
N ALA A 57 -11.92 -0.73 -9.38
CA ALA A 57 -11.18 0.47 -9.02
C ALA A 57 -11.75 1.71 -9.74
N PRO A 58 -11.69 2.92 -9.15
CA PRO A 58 -12.13 4.15 -9.81
C PRO A 58 -11.37 4.45 -11.11
N LYS A 59 -11.92 5.27 -12.00
CA LYS A 59 -11.25 5.68 -13.25
C LYS A 59 -10.29 6.85 -13.06
N SER A 60 -10.59 7.72 -12.12
CA SER A 60 -9.94 9.02 -11.90
C SER A 60 -9.91 9.37 -10.42
N GLY A 61 -9.19 10.44 -10.08
CA GLY A 61 -9.00 10.91 -8.70
C GLY A 61 -7.74 10.37 -8.02
N TYR A 62 -6.84 9.74 -8.78
CA TYR A 62 -5.59 9.19 -8.27
C TYR A 62 -4.61 10.31 -7.89
N GLU A 63 -4.10 10.25 -6.67
CA GLU A 63 -3.10 11.16 -6.13
C GLU A 63 -1.70 10.54 -6.23
N GLY A 64 -0.73 11.30 -6.76
CA GLY A 64 0.62 10.80 -7.03
C GLY A 64 1.53 10.66 -5.81
N SER A 65 1.05 11.01 -4.63
CA SER A 65 1.81 10.85 -3.39
C SER A 65 0.92 10.82 -2.17
N PHE A 66 1.41 10.16 -1.11
CA PHE A 66 0.85 10.18 0.23
C PHE A 66 1.98 10.40 1.24
N THR A 67 1.68 11.13 2.32
CA THR A 67 2.62 11.37 3.42
C THR A 67 1.97 11.03 4.75
N ALA A 68 2.72 10.40 5.65
CA ALA A 68 2.27 10.11 7.00
C ALA A 68 3.38 10.31 8.02
N HIS A 69 2.96 10.46 9.28
CA HIS A 69 3.80 10.75 10.42
C HIS A 69 3.30 9.99 11.64
N TYR A 70 4.23 9.38 12.37
CA TYR A 70 4.00 8.73 13.65
C TYR A 70 5.11 9.13 14.62
N GLY A 71 4.73 9.81 15.69
CA GLY A 71 5.64 10.23 16.75
C GLY A 71 5.17 9.75 18.12
N ARG A 72 6.13 9.50 19.00
CA ARG A 72 5.90 9.22 20.41
C ARG A 72 6.99 9.85 21.25
N LYS A 73 6.59 10.59 22.28
CA LYS A 73 7.48 11.15 23.29
C LYS A 73 6.90 10.90 24.68
N GLU A 74 7.54 10.02 25.43
CA GLU A 74 7.07 9.49 26.71
C GLU A 74 5.64 8.91 26.61
N ASN A 75 4.66 9.63 27.19
CA ASN A 75 3.24 9.29 27.21
C ASN A 75 2.44 10.02 26.12
N GLU A 76 3.07 10.95 25.40
CA GLU A 76 2.46 11.69 24.30
C GLU A 76 2.65 10.95 22.97
N ARG A 77 1.60 10.94 22.16
CA ARG A 77 1.61 10.40 20.79
C ARG A 77 1.21 11.52 19.83
N SER A 78 1.89 11.59 18.70
CA SER A 78 1.62 12.56 17.63
C SER A 78 1.49 11.83 16.30
N GLY A 79 0.64 12.36 15.42
CA GLY A 79 0.30 11.68 14.17
C GLY A 79 -0.37 10.32 14.40
N GLY A 80 -0.25 9.44 13.43
CA GLY A 80 -0.87 8.13 13.47
C GLY A 80 -0.55 7.33 12.21
N TYR A 81 -0.62 6.02 12.35
CA TYR A 81 -0.77 5.16 11.19
C TYR A 81 -2.17 5.32 10.63
N ASP A 82 -2.32 4.98 9.36
CA ASP A 82 -3.61 4.58 8.84
C ASP A 82 -4.26 3.57 9.80
N ASP A 83 -5.51 3.82 10.16
CA ASP A 83 -6.28 2.82 10.90
C ASP A 83 -6.56 1.59 10.03
N GLU A 84 -6.98 0.49 10.65
CA GLU A 84 -7.24 -0.77 9.94
C GLU A 84 -8.37 -0.69 8.89
N ASN A 85 -9.17 0.37 8.91
CA ASN A 85 -10.25 0.63 7.96
C ASN A 85 -9.83 1.54 6.82
N VAL A 86 -8.65 2.15 6.88
CA VAL A 86 -8.10 2.91 5.76
C VAL A 86 -7.56 1.95 4.72
N ASN A 87 -7.97 2.15 3.49
CA ASN A 87 -7.61 1.31 2.35
C ASN A 87 -7.31 2.20 1.16
N TYR A 88 -6.66 1.63 0.15
CA TYR A 88 -6.31 2.37 -1.06
C TYR A 88 -6.65 1.55 -2.29
N TYR A 89 -7.19 2.21 -3.31
CA TYR A 89 -6.97 1.76 -4.69
C TYR A 89 -5.64 2.33 -5.15
N PHE A 90 -4.91 1.60 -6.01
CA PHE A 90 -3.73 2.14 -6.67
C PHE A 90 -3.74 1.86 -8.17
N ARG A 91 -3.10 2.75 -8.93
CA ARG A 91 -2.83 2.60 -10.36
C ARG A 91 -1.34 2.74 -10.58
N ILE A 92 -0.75 1.79 -11.30
CA ILE A 92 0.69 1.75 -11.59
C ILE A 92 0.97 1.41 -13.04
N ARG A 93 2.20 1.74 -13.48
CA ARG A 93 2.74 1.43 -14.82
C ARG A 93 1.88 2.02 -15.92
N THR A 94 1.33 3.21 -15.68
CA THR A 94 0.51 3.90 -16.67
C THR A 94 1.34 4.25 -17.90
N LYS A 95 0.83 3.91 -19.09
CA LYS A 95 1.34 4.40 -20.36
C LYS A 95 0.28 5.28 -20.97
N THR A 96 0.72 6.37 -21.58
CA THR A 96 -0.15 7.27 -22.33
C THR A 96 0.20 7.25 -23.80
N ASP A 97 -0.76 7.64 -24.64
CA ASP A 97 -0.48 8.07 -26.00
C ASP A 97 0.09 9.50 -26.01
N ASP A 98 0.34 10.03 -27.21
CA ASP A 98 0.89 11.38 -27.43
C ASP A 98 -0.08 12.49 -27.01
N GLU A 99 -1.38 12.17 -26.87
CA GLU A 99 -2.41 13.09 -26.38
C GLU A 99 -2.54 13.07 -24.85
N GLY A 100 -1.81 12.17 -24.17
CA GLY A 100 -1.85 12.00 -22.72
C GLY A 100 -3.01 11.14 -22.22
N ASN A 101 -3.73 10.44 -23.11
CA ASN A 101 -4.77 9.47 -22.77
C ASN A 101 -4.12 8.17 -22.27
N ILE A 102 -4.70 7.56 -21.23
CA ILE A 102 -4.19 6.30 -20.69
C ILE A 102 -4.51 5.15 -21.67
N VAL A 103 -3.47 4.54 -22.22
CA VAL A 103 -3.58 3.38 -23.13
C VAL A 103 -3.35 2.04 -22.42
N SER A 104 -2.56 2.04 -21.34
CA SER A 104 -2.35 0.85 -20.51
C SER A 104 -2.02 1.21 -19.08
N CYS A 105 -2.53 0.47 -18.10
CA CYS A 105 -2.14 0.59 -16.70
C CYS A 105 -2.54 -0.69 -15.94
N HIS A 106 -2.05 -0.85 -14.72
CA HIS A 106 -2.51 -1.88 -13.80
C HIS A 106 -3.21 -1.26 -12.60
N TYR A 107 -4.23 -1.95 -12.12
CA TYR A 107 -5.00 -1.55 -10.94
C TYR A 107 -4.82 -2.54 -9.82
N GLY A 108 -4.88 -2.03 -8.60
CA GLY A 108 -4.86 -2.86 -7.41
C GLY A 108 -5.51 -2.18 -6.22
N LYS A 109 -5.40 -2.84 -5.08
CA LYS A 109 -5.85 -2.31 -3.79
C LYS A 109 -4.88 -2.67 -2.67
N ILE A 110 -4.84 -1.82 -1.66
CA ILE A 110 -4.15 -2.03 -0.39
C ILE A 110 -5.23 -2.04 0.68
N TYR A 111 -5.18 -3.04 1.56
CA TYR A 111 -6.04 -3.14 2.73
C TYR A 111 -5.25 -2.84 4.01
N ARG A 112 -5.94 -2.30 5.02
CA ARG A 112 -5.43 -2.10 6.38
C ARG A 112 -4.25 -1.13 6.44
N GLY A 113 -4.35 -0.06 5.65
CA GLY A 113 -3.43 1.05 5.64
C GLY A 113 -2.09 0.73 4.98
N ILE A 114 -1.28 1.78 4.89
CA ILE A 114 0.16 1.63 4.65
C ILE A 114 0.87 2.01 5.94
N VAL A 115 1.74 1.13 6.45
CA VAL A 115 2.32 1.31 7.79
C VAL A 115 3.83 1.21 7.72
N MET A 116 4.53 2.27 8.08
CA MET A 116 5.98 2.30 8.28
C MET A 116 6.29 2.43 9.77
N ALA A 117 6.76 1.37 10.41
CA ALA A 117 7.01 1.36 11.85
C ALA A 117 8.45 0.94 12.19
N PRO A 118 9.00 1.36 13.34
CA PRO A 118 10.27 0.83 13.84
C PRO A 118 10.19 -0.70 14.04
N TRP A 119 11.25 -1.42 13.69
CA TRP A 119 11.28 -2.89 13.77
C TRP A 119 12.42 -3.44 14.62
N ASN A 120 13.61 -2.86 14.48
CA ASN A 120 14.81 -3.15 15.25
C ASN A 120 15.56 -1.84 15.56
N GLU A 121 16.69 -1.90 16.25
CA GLU A 121 17.49 -0.71 16.56
C GLU A 121 17.85 0.07 15.27
N GLY A 122 17.20 1.23 15.09
CA GLY A 122 17.39 2.13 13.96
C GLY A 122 16.66 1.77 12.66
N GLY A 123 16.13 0.55 12.51
CA GLY A 123 15.49 0.11 11.27
C GLY A 123 13.98 0.34 11.21
N LEU A 124 13.49 0.60 9.98
CA LEU A 124 12.08 0.74 9.65
C LEU A 124 11.56 -0.48 8.89
N ARG A 125 10.30 -0.83 9.14
CA ARG A 125 9.57 -1.85 8.40
C ARG A 125 8.33 -1.24 7.76
N LEU A 126 8.25 -1.38 6.45
CA LEU A 126 7.04 -1.12 5.67
C LEU A 126 6.15 -2.38 5.64
N SER A 127 4.89 -2.21 5.99
CA SER A 127 3.85 -3.24 5.93
C SER A 127 2.71 -2.78 5.02
N LEU A 128 2.40 -3.61 4.03
CA LEU A 128 1.35 -3.38 3.04
C LEU A 128 0.71 -4.72 2.65
N LEU A 129 -0.60 -4.84 2.90
CA LEU A 129 -1.41 -5.96 2.43
C LEU A 129 -2.06 -5.54 1.12
N TYR A 130 -1.60 -6.10 0.00
CA TYR A 130 -1.99 -5.62 -1.32
C TYR A 130 -2.43 -6.74 -2.26
N TYR A 131 -3.28 -6.36 -3.21
CA TYR A 131 -3.64 -7.15 -4.38
C TYR A 131 -3.39 -6.31 -5.62
N LEU A 132 -2.74 -6.90 -6.62
CA LEU A 132 -2.49 -6.30 -7.93
C LEU A 132 -3.14 -7.16 -9.00
N ASN A 133 -4.00 -6.56 -9.83
CA ASN A 133 -4.53 -7.24 -11.00
C ASN A 133 -3.46 -7.33 -12.10
N PRO A 134 -3.00 -8.53 -12.50
CA PRO A 134 -1.96 -8.69 -13.51
C PRO A 134 -2.46 -8.37 -14.94
N LYS A 135 -3.77 -8.25 -15.16
CA LYS A 135 -4.33 -7.97 -16.47
C LYS A 135 -4.40 -6.45 -16.70
N SER A 136 -3.64 -5.99 -17.70
CA SER A 136 -3.61 -4.57 -18.07
C SER A 136 -5.01 -4.05 -18.41
N ASN A 137 -5.29 -2.82 -17.98
CA ASN A 137 -6.55 -2.08 -18.13
C ASN A 137 -7.80 -2.70 -17.49
N ASP A 138 -7.64 -3.86 -16.83
CA ASP A 138 -8.73 -4.46 -16.09
C ASP A 138 -8.81 -3.82 -14.69
N ARG A 139 -9.91 -3.11 -14.44
CA ARG A 139 -10.16 -2.44 -13.15
C ARG A 139 -10.68 -3.38 -12.08
N ASN A 140 -10.88 -4.66 -12.35
CA ASN A 140 -11.32 -5.61 -11.34
C ASN A 140 -10.27 -5.72 -10.22
N VAL A 141 -10.68 -5.46 -8.99
CA VAL A 141 -9.84 -5.57 -7.79
C VAL A 141 -10.34 -6.66 -6.82
N GLU A 142 -11.23 -7.53 -7.25
CA GLU A 142 -11.59 -8.71 -6.47
C GLU A 142 -10.40 -9.67 -6.36
N TYR A 143 -10.26 -10.31 -5.21
CA TYR A 143 -9.17 -11.25 -4.98
C TYR A 143 -9.44 -12.53 -5.79
N ASP A 144 -8.65 -12.76 -6.85
CA ASP A 144 -8.69 -14.00 -7.59
C ASP A 144 -7.99 -15.13 -6.82
N GLY A 145 -8.75 -15.93 -6.08
CA GLY A 145 -8.21 -17.05 -5.30
C GLY A 145 -7.55 -18.18 -6.12
N LYS A 146 -7.62 -18.14 -7.46
CA LYS A 146 -7.04 -19.17 -8.34
C LYS A 146 -5.76 -18.71 -9.03
N ASN A 147 -5.74 -17.49 -9.56
CA ASN A 147 -4.63 -16.99 -10.36
C ASN A 147 -3.71 -16.00 -9.63
N ASN A 148 -4.00 -15.69 -8.37
CA ASN A 148 -3.16 -14.80 -7.59
C ASN A 148 -1.73 -15.33 -7.41
N LEU A 149 -0.76 -14.42 -7.53
CA LEU A 149 0.67 -14.72 -7.33
C LEU A 149 1.00 -15.05 -5.87
N ALA A 150 0.12 -14.65 -4.93
CA ALA A 150 0.20 -15.01 -3.53
C ALA A 150 -0.59 -16.30 -3.27
N LYS A 151 -0.13 -17.42 -3.86
CA LYS A 151 -0.80 -18.74 -3.73
C LYS A 151 -0.92 -19.26 -2.29
N GLU A 152 -0.11 -18.71 -1.38
CA GLU A 152 -0.08 -19.04 0.05
C GLU A 152 -0.60 -17.91 0.95
N ALA A 153 -1.07 -16.79 0.38
CA ALA A 153 -1.76 -15.80 1.19
C ALA A 153 -3.08 -16.43 1.63
N ALA A 154 -3.27 -16.51 2.95
CA ALA A 154 -4.50 -16.94 3.56
C ALA A 154 -5.67 -16.17 2.90
N ALA A 155 -6.77 -16.87 2.61
CA ALA A 155 -7.95 -16.22 2.06
C ALA A 155 -8.34 -15.03 2.94
N PRO A 156 -8.90 -13.94 2.38
CA PRO A 156 -9.53 -12.90 3.19
C PRO A 156 -10.44 -13.59 4.23
N GLY A 157 -10.12 -13.42 5.52
CA GLY A 157 -10.85 -13.98 6.66
C GLY A 157 -10.09 -14.98 7.52
N GLU A 158 -8.95 -15.48 7.07
CA GLU A 158 -8.04 -16.18 7.96
C GLU A 158 -7.15 -15.19 8.71
N ARG A 159 -7.23 -15.18 10.04
CA ARG A 159 -6.43 -14.36 10.97
C ARG A 159 -4.94 -14.77 10.98
N ARG A 160 -4.30 -14.75 9.82
CA ARG A 160 -2.85 -14.81 9.70
C ARG A 160 -2.44 -13.56 8.96
N ASN A 161 -1.89 -12.59 9.67
CA ASN A 161 -1.21 -11.47 9.01
C ASN A 161 -0.16 -12.09 8.07
N PRO A 162 -0.26 -11.94 6.73
CA PRO A 162 0.82 -12.36 5.87
C PRO A 162 2.01 -11.45 6.18
N VAL A 163 2.96 -11.98 6.95
CA VAL A 163 4.24 -11.34 7.22
C VAL A 163 5.05 -11.52 5.95
N TYR A 164 4.98 -10.55 5.04
CA TYR A 164 6.00 -10.43 4.00
C TYR A 164 7.24 -9.85 4.66
N SER A 165 8.12 -10.75 5.11
CA SER A 165 9.48 -10.41 5.51
C SER A 165 10.26 -10.07 4.24
N VAL A 166 10.70 -8.82 4.11
CA VAL A 166 11.77 -8.50 3.16
C VAL A 166 13.04 -9.01 3.83
N ASN A 167 13.46 -10.23 3.50
CA ASN A 167 14.83 -10.64 3.78
C ASN A 167 15.72 -9.78 2.87
N GLN A 168 16.39 -8.80 3.45
CA GLN A 168 17.55 -8.19 2.81
C GLN A 168 18.72 -9.20 2.84
N PRO A 169 19.65 -9.10 1.86
CA PRO A 169 20.74 -10.07 1.68
C PRO A 169 21.68 -10.18 2.88
#